data_AF-A0A8H3DWK2-F1
#
_entry.id   AF-A0A8H3DWK2-F1
#
_cell.length_a   1.000
_cell.length_b   1.000
_cell.length_c   1.000
_cell.angle_alpha   90.00
_cell.angle_beta   90.00
_cell.angle_gamma   90.00
#
_symmetry.space_group_name_H-M   'P 1'
#
loop_
_entity.id
_entity.type
_entity.pdbx_description
1 polymer ?
#
loop_
_entity_poly.entity_id
_entity_poly.type
_entity_poly.pdbx_seq_one_letter_code
_entity_poly.pdbx_strand_id
1 'polypeptide(L)'
;MQAVFSAIFYFAPIALYQGWLMVGYATVYTMAPVFSLVLDRDVSEDLALLYPELYKELTKGRSLSFKTFFTWCVISVYQGGAIMIMSLLLFENEFLNIVAISFTALVLNELIMVALEITTWHLYMVIAEIVTLLFYAISIAFLPEYFDLSFVLSLRFAWKVALIVCVSSVPLGLIKI
;
A
#
# COMPACT_ATOMS: atom_id res chain seq x y z
N MET A 1 -5.75 -9.89 -2.47
CA MET A 1 -5.19 -10.74 -1.40
C MET A 1 -6.17 -11.77 -0.87
N GLN A 2 -7.20 -11.40 -0.10
CA GLN A 2 -8.13 -12.39 0.51
C GLN A 2 -8.73 -13.38 -0.50
N ALA A 3 -9.17 -12.91 -1.67
CA ALA A 3 -9.71 -13.78 -2.72
C ALA A 3 -8.70 -14.83 -3.20
N VAL A 4 -7.43 -14.43 -3.38
CA VAL A 4 -6.34 -15.33 -3.80
C VAL A 4 -6.03 -16.34 -2.70
N PHE A 5 -5.99 -15.89 -1.45
CA PHE A 5 -5.83 -16.76 -0.29
C PHE A 5 -6.95 -17.81 -0.23
N SER A 6 -8.22 -17.39 -0.26
CA SER A 6 -9.36 -18.31 -0.25
C SER A 6 -9.33 -19.28 -1.43
N ALA A 7 -8.95 -18.85 -2.64
CA ALA A 7 -8.85 -19.73 -3.80
C ALA A 7 -7.82 -20.88 -3.61
N ILE A 8 -6.71 -20.61 -2.92
CA ILE A 8 -5.68 -21.61 -2.63
C ILE A 8 -6.16 -22.62 -1.57
N PHE A 9 -6.97 -22.17 -0.62
CA PHE A 9 -7.58 -23.02 0.41
C PHE A 9 -8.94 -23.59 -0.01
N TYR A 10 -9.13 -23.92 -1.30
CA TYR A 10 -10.37 -24.52 -1.83
C TYR A 10 -11.65 -23.71 -1.50
N PHE A 11 -11.53 -22.39 -1.50
CA PHE A 11 -12.59 -21.43 -1.13
C PHE A 11 -13.10 -21.58 0.31
N ALA A 12 -12.27 -22.10 1.21
CA ALA A 12 -12.56 -22.07 2.64
C ALA A 12 -12.71 -20.62 3.14
N PRO A 13 -13.70 -20.32 4.00
CA PRO A 13 -13.96 -18.98 4.52
C PRO A 13 -13.02 -18.61 5.68
N ILE A 14 -11.72 -18.79 5.48
CA ILE A 14 -10.69 -18.43 6.46
C ILE A 14 -10.29 -16.98 6.20
N ALA A 15 -10.54 -16.10 7.17
CA ALA A 15 -10.12 -14.71 7.11
C ALA A 15 -8.61 -14.61 7.37
N LEU A 16 -7.87 -14.05 6.40
CA LEU A 16 -6.43 -13.84 6.51
C LEU A 16 -6.08 -12.77 7.56
N TYR A 17 -6.79 -11.64 7.53
CA TYR A 17 -6.64 -10.56 8.50
C TYR A 17 -7.89 -10.48 9.36
N GLN A 18 -7.71 -10.41 10.67
CA GLN A 18 -8.82 -10.45 11.62
C GLN A 18 -8.72 -9.29 12.62
N GLY A 19 -9.88 -8.94 13.19
CA GLY A 19 -10.00 -8.00 14.30
C GLY A 19 -9.27 -6.68 14.07
N TRP A 20 -8.32 -6.41 14.97
CA TRP A 20 -7.58 -5.15 15.02
C TRP A 20 -6.70 -4.87 13.79
N LEU A 21 -6.25 -5.89 13.06
CA LEU A 21 -5.46 -5.69 11.83
C LEU A 21 -6.29 -4.99 10.75
N MET A 22 -7.53 -5.44 10.55
CA MET A 22 -8.42 -4.86 9.54
C MET A 22 -8.86 -3.44 9.92
N VAL A 23 -9.15 -3.21 11.20
CA VAL A 23 -9.49 -1.88 11.72
C VAL A 23 -8.30 -0.94 11.57
N GLY A 24 -7.11 -1.34 12.02
CA GLY A 24 -5.89 -0.54 11.94
C GLY A 24 -5.51 -0.20 10.50
N TYR A 25 -5.64 -1.16 9.58
CA TYR A 25 -5.38 -0.93 8.16
C TYR A 25 -6.28 0.14 7.56
N ALA A 26 -7.59 0.04 7.78
CA ALA A 26 -8.58 0.93 7.18
C ALA A 26 -8.58 2.34 7.79
N THR A 27 -8.07 2.51 9.01
CA THR A 27 -8.21 3.77 9.76
C THR A 27 -6.90 4.46 10.08
N VAL A 28 -5.85 3.73 10.49
CA VAL A 28 -4.62 4.33 11.02
C VAL A 28 -3.47 4.20 10.03
N TYR A 29 -3.25 3.01 9.45
CA TYR A 29 -2.00 2.73 8.74
C TYR A 29 -1.94 3.30 7.32
N THR A 30 -3.08 3.62 6.71
CA THR A 30 -3.14 4.07 5.31
C THR A 30 -3.85 5.41 5.11
N MET A 31 -4.60 5.88 6.12
CA MET A 31 -5.51 7.02 5.96
C MET A 31 -4.76 8.35 5.77
N ALA A 32 -3.85 8.71 6.69
CA ALA A 32 -3.25 10.05 6.70
C ALA A 32 -2.47 10.39 5.40
N PRO A 33 -1.66 9.48 4.82
CA PRO A 33 -0.97 9.73 3.55
C PRO A 33 -1.96 9.97 2.41
N VAL A 34 -3.02 9.18 2.30
CA VAL A 34 -4.04 9.36 1.25
C VAL A 34 -4.76 10.71 1.38
N PHE A 35 -5.11 11.13 2.60
CA PHE A 35 -5.70 12.46 2.81
C PHE A 35 -4.71 13.59 2.54
N SER A 36 -3.41 13.36 2.75
CA SER A 36 -2.40 14.36 2.44
C SER A 36 -2.31 14.69 0.94
N LEU A 37 -2.69 13.76 0.05
CA LEU A 37 -2.76 14.00 -1.40
C LEU A 37 -3.77 15.08 -1.78
N VAL A 38 -4.77 15.37 -0.94
CA VAL A 38 -5.72 16.48 -1.17
C VAL A 38 -5.03 17.85 -1.15
N LEU A 39 -3.89 17.93 -0.48
CA LEU A 39 -3.07 19.14 -0.40
C LEU A 39 -2.02 19.22 -1.51
N ASP A 40 -1.90 18.19 -2.37
CA ASP A 40 -0.96 18.19 -3.48
C ASP A 40 -1.38 19.21 -4.56
N ARG A 41 -0.40 19.88 -5.13
CA ARG A 41 -0.59 20.91 -6.16
C ARG A 41 0.44 20.68 -7.26
N ASP A 42 -0.04 20.46 -8.47
CA ASP A 42 0.79 20.29 -9.66
C ASP A 42 1.44 21.61 -10.11
N VAL A 43 0.71 22.73 -10.03
CA VAL A 43 1.16 24.08 -10.39
C VAL A 43 0.82 25.12 -9.32
N SER A 44 1.58 26.21 -9.29
CA SER A 44 1.28 27.35 -8.40
C SER A 44 0.03 28.11 -8.87
N GLU A 45 -0.67 28.75 -7.93
CA GLU A 45 -1.90 29.50 -8.19
C GLU A 45 -1.67 30.63 -9.22
N ASP A 46 -0.55 31.36 -9.11
CA ASP A 46 -0.19 32.41 -10.06
C ASP A 46 0.02 31.88 -11.48
N LEU A 47 0.63 30.70 -11.62
CA LEU A 47 0.89 30.07 -12.92
C LEU A 47 -0.41 29.56 -13.55
N ALA A 48 -1.31 29.01 -12.73
CA ALA A 48 -2.63 28.57 -13.18
C ALA A 48 -3.48 29.73 -13.71
N LEU A 49 -3.38 30.93 -13.10
CA LEU A 49 -4.05 32.14 -13.57
C LEU A 49 -3.41 32.72 -14.83
N LEU A 50 -2.08 32.64 -14.96
CA LEU A 50 -1.35 33.11 -16.13
C LEU A 50 -1.62 32.26 -17.38
N TYR A 51 -1.84 30.95 -17.20
CA TYR A 51 -2.04 29.99 -18.30
C TYR A 51 -3.39 29.25 -18.19
N PRO A 52 -4.52 29.87 -18.59
CA PRO A 52 -5.85 29.26 -18.51
C PRO A 52 -6.03 28.03 -19.42
N GLU A 53 -5.11 27.79 -20.34
CA GLU A 53 -5.07 26.61 -21.20
C GLU A 53 -4.93 25.31 -20.40
N LEU A 54 -4.22 25.35 -19.25
CA LEU A 54 -4.09 24.23 -18.31
C LEU A 54 -5.48 23.78 -17.80
N TYR A 55 -6.38 24.72 -17.54
CA TYR A 55 -7.75 24.40 -17.11
C TYR A 55 -8.56 23.75 -18.23
N LYS A 56 -8.38 24.21 -19.48
CA LYS A 56 -9.08 23.63 -20.64
C LYS A 56 -8.72 22.16 -20.85
N GLU A 57 -7.49 21.75 -20.52
CA GLU A 57 -7.08 20.34 -20.57
C GLU A 57 -7.87 19.47 -19.60
N LEU A 58 -8.12 19.94 -18.36
CA LEU A 58 -8.87 19.22 -17.33
C LEU A 58 -10.32 18.96 -17.75
N THR A 59 -10.95 19.91 -18.46
CA THR A 59 -12.34 19.75 -18.94
C THR A 59 -12.52 18.63 -19.98
N LYS A 60 -11.43 18.11 -20.57
CA LYS A 60 -11.47 17.00 -21.53
C LYS A 60 -11.74 15.64 -20.87
N GLY A 61 -11.80 15.57 -19.53
CA GLY A 61 -12.18 14.36 -18.79
C GLY A 61 -11.19 13.20 -18.93
N ARG A 62 -9.93 13.47 -19.26
CA ARG A 62 -8.92 12.42 -19.53
C ARG A 62 -8.44 11.72 -18.26
N SER A 63 -8.46 12.41 -17.12
CA SER A 63 -7.95 11.88 -15.84
C SER A 63 -8.89 10.86 -15.20
N LEU A 64 -10.21 11.10 -15.27
CA LEU A 64 -11.23 10.21 -14.70
C LEU A 64 -12.03 9.53 -15.82
N SER A 65 -11.45 8.47 -16.39
CA SER A 65 -12.06 7.71 -17.48
C SER A 65 -12.19 6.24 -17.10
N PHE A 66 -13.04 5.49 -17.81
CA PHE A 66 -13.10 4.03 -17.64
C PHE A 66 -11.73 3.37 -17.87
N LYS A 67 -10.93 3.91 -18.80
CA LYS A 67 -9.58 3.43 -19.04
C LYS A 67 -8.71 3.55 -17.78
N THR A 68 -8.67 4.71 -17.14
CA THR A 68 -7.86 4.91 -15.92
C THR A 68 -8.37 4.04 -14.77
N PHE A 69 -9.69 3.93 -14.60
CA PHE A 69 -10.29 3.05 -13.59
C PHE A 69 -9.86 1.58 -13.77
N PHE A 70 -9.97 1.02 -14.98
CA PHE A 70 -9.58 -0.37 -15.22
C PHE A 70 -8.07 -0.57 -15.12
N THR A 71 -7.26 0.41 -15.52
CA THR A 71 -5.79 0.36 -15.29
C THR A 71 -5.48 0.24 -13.79
N TRP A 72 -6.07 1.08 -12.95
CA TRP A 72 -5.89 1.01 -11.50
C TRP A 72 -6.42 -0.31 -10.91
N CYS A 73 -7.56 -0.79 -11.38
CA CYS A 73 -8.10 -2.09 -10.95
C CYS A 73 -7.14 -3.25 -11.26
N VAL A 74 -6.55 -3.28 -12.46
CA VAL A 74 -5.56 -4.29 -12.84
C VAL A 74 -4.29 -4.17 -11.99
N ILE A 75 -3.83 -2.96 -11.70
CA ILE A 75 -2.68 -2.71 -10.81
C ILE A 75 -2.97 -3.26 -9.41
N SER A 76 -4.14 -2.96 -8.83
CA SER A 76 -4.54 -3.46 -7.51
C SER A 76 -4.65 -4.99 -7.47
N VAL A 77 -5.19 -5.62 -8.52
CA VAL A 77 -5.23 -7.08 -8.64
C VAL A 77 -3.81 -7.66 -8.72
N TYR A 78 -2.93 -7.04 -9.50
CA TYR A 78 -1.53 -7.45 -9.61
C TYR A 78 -0.80 -7.35 -8.26
N GLN A 79 -0.81 -6.19 -7.60
CA GLN A 79 -0.14 -5.98 -6.31
C GLN A 79 -0.69 -6.94 -5.26
N GLY A 80 -2.02 -7.01 -5.13
CA GLY A 80 -2.68 -7.88 -4.18
C GLY A 80 -2.54 -9.37 -4.49
N GLY A 81 -2.25 -9.75 -5.73
CA GLY A 81 -1.91 -11.11 -6.13
C GLY A 81 -0.45 -11.44 -5.86
N ALA A 82 0.46 -10.57 -6.27
CA ALA A 82 1.90 -10.68 -6.07
C ALA A 82 2.24 -10.80 -4.58
N ILE A 83 1.72 -9.92 -3.73
CA ILE A 83 1.93 -9.98 -2.28
C ILE A 83 1.48 -11.33 -1.73
N MET A 84 0.30 -11.81 -2.11
CA MET A 84 -0.26 -13.05 -1.58
C MET A 84 0.53 -14.29 -2.03
N ILE A 85 0.76 -14.41 -3.33
CA ILE A 85 1.46 -15.56 -3.92
C ILE A 85 2.88 -15.61 -3.38
N MET A 86 3.60 -14.48 -3.34
CA MET A 86 4.96 -14.44 -2.80
C MET A 86 5.00 -14.75 -1.30
N SER A 87 4.04 -14.26 -0.52
CA SER A 87 3.95 -14.58 0.92
C SER A 87 3.75 -16.08 1.17
N LEU A 88 2.98 -16.75 0.30
CA LEU A 88 2.77 -18.20 0.37
C LEU A 88 3.96 -19.01 -0.16
N LEU A 89 4.68 -18.50 -1.16
CA LEU A 89 5.92 -19.13 -1.64
C LEU A 89 7.05 -19.03 -0.62
N LEU A 90 7.13 -17.91 0.09
CA LEU A 90 8.12 -17.66 1.15
C LEU A 90 7.66 -18.18 2.53
N PHE A 91 6.59 -18.97 2.55
CA PHE A 91 5.97 -19.50 3.76
C PHE A 91 6.94 -20.35 4.56
N GLU A 92 7.00 -20.10 5.87
CA GLU A 92 7.60 -21.00 6.85
C GLU A 92 6.49 -21.46 7.79
N ASN A 93 6.63 -22.69 8.30
CA ASN A 93 5.75 -23.59 9.08
C ASN A 93 4.54 -23.06 9.90
N GLU A 94 4.36 -21.75 10.09
CA GLU A 94 3.30 -21.14 10.92
C GLU A 94 2.50 -20.08 10.18
N PHE A 95 1.16 -20.20 10.25
CA PHE A 95 0.23 -19.28 9.60
C PHE A 95 0.40 -17.81 10.04
N LEU A 96 0.71 -17.57 11.31
CA LEU A 96 0.97 -16.22 11.84
C LEU A 96 2.09 -15.50 11.09
N ASN A 97 3.10 -16.24 10.63
CA ASN A 97 4.20 -15.67 9.86
C ASN A 97 3.75 -15.21 8.47
N ILE A 98 2.78 -15.90 7.83
CA ILE A 98 2.16 -15.40 6.59
C ILE A 98 1.48 -14.08 6.86
N VAL A 99 0.64 -14.03 7.89
CA VAL A 99 -0.15 -12.85 8.23
C VAL A 99 0.78 -11.67 8.50
N ALA A 100 1.82 -11.85 9.32
CA ALA A 100 2.79 -10.82 9.63
C ALA A 100 3.52 -10.30 8.38
N ILE A 101 4.04 -11.20 7.53
CA ILE A 101 4.79 -10.83 6.32
C ILE A 101 3.88 -10.14 5.30
N SER A 102 2.73 -10.75 4.98
CA SER A 102 1.79 -10.23 3.97
C SER A 102 1.16 -8.91 4.39
N PHE A 103 0.83 -8.75 5.67
CA PHE A 103 0.26 -7.50 6.19
C PHE A 103 1.30 -6.37 6.22
N THR A 104 2.54 -6.67 6.61
CA THR A 104 3.63 -5.69 6.57
C THR A 104 3.93 -5.27 5.13
N ALA A 105 4.02 -6.23 4.22
CA ALA A 105 4.26 -5.95 2.81
C ALA A 105 3.11 -5.12 2.20
N LEU A 106 1.86 -5.40 2.59
CA LEU A 106 0.70 -4.59 2.19
C LEU A 106 0.84 -3.14 2.64
N VAL A 107 1.06 -2.89 3.93
CA VAL A 107 1.16 -1.52 4.48
C VAL A 107 2.29 -0.76 3.80
N LEU A 108 3.47 -1.36 3.69
CA LEU A 108 4.61 -0.73 3.01
C LEU A 108 4.34 -0.46 1.52
N ASN A 109 3.70 -1.40 0.83
CA ASN A 109 3.37 -1.24 -0.58
C ASN A 109 2.40 -0.08 -0.81
N GLU A 110 1.39 0.10 0.06
CA GLU A 110 0.48 1.25 -0.03
C GLU A 110 1.20 2.58 0.25
N LEU A 111 2.06 2.64 1.28
CA LEU A 111 2.85 3.84 1.57
C LEU A 111 3.76 4.21 0.38
N ILE A 112 4.43 3.23 -0.22
CA ILE A 112 5.26 3.45 -1.41
C ILE A 112 4.40 3.91 -2.60
N MET A 113 3.22 3.32 -2.80
CA MET A 113 2.32 3.74 -3.88
C MET A 113 1.95 5.21 -3.71
N VAL A 114 1.54 5.62 -2.50
CA VAL A 114 1.21 7.01 -2.20
C VAL A 114 2.42 7.92 -2.42
N ALA A 115 3.60 7.53 -1.95
CA ALA A 115 4.85 8.29 -2.16
C ALA A 115 5.17 8.52 -3.65
N LEU A 116 4.88 7.53 -4.50
CA LEU A 116 5.05 7.62 -5.95
C LEU A 116 3.96 8.45 -6.65
N GLU A 117 2.83 8.72 -5.99
CA GLU A 117 1.75 9.55 -6.51
C GLU A 117 1.92 11.04 -6.19
N ILE A 118 2.74 11.37 -5.20
CA ILE A 118 3.04 12.76 -4.84
C ILE A 118 3.78 13.46 -5.99
N THR A 119 3.21 14.57 -6.47
CA THR A 119 3.87 15.44 -7.46
C THR A 119 4.79 16.44 -6.79
N THR A 120 4.35 17.06 -5.68
CA THR A 120 5.13 18.04 -4.92
C THR A 120 5.26 17.65 -3.45
N TRP A 121 6.50 17.53 -2.98
CA TRP A 121 6.76 17.16 -1.59
C TRP A 121 6.60 18.37 -0.66
N HIS A 122 5.54 18.36 0.13
CA HIS A 122 5.36 19.29 1.23
C HIS A 122 5.56 18.60 2.59
N LEU A 123 5.87 19.38 3.64
CA LEU A 123 6.21 18.85 4.97
C LEU A 123 5.11 17.94 5.55
N TYR A 124 3.83 18.25 5.33
CA TYR A 124 2.72 17.47 5.88
C TYR A 124 2.61 16.05 5.30
N MET A 125 3.01 15.83 4.04
CA MET A 125 3.03 14.49 3.39
C MET A 125 4.12 13.63 4.04
N VAL A 126 5.32 14.21 4.21
CA VAL A 126 6.44 13.53 4.86
C VAL A 126 6.06 13.14 6.29
N ILE A 127 5.44 14.07 7.04
CA ILE A 127 4.94 13.79 8.38
C ILE A 127 3.88 12.69 8.33
N ALA A 128 2.92 12.75 7.40
CA ALA A 128 1.87 11.75 7.29
C ALA A 128 2.43 10.33 7.05
N GLU A 129 3.37 10.17 6.11
CA GLU A 129 4.00 8.87 5.85
C GLU A 129 4.83 8.34 7.03
N ILE A 130 5.65 9.19 7.64
CA ILE A 130 6.49 8.78 8.77
C ILE A 130 5.62 8.41 9.97
N VAL A 131 4.60 9.22 10.28
CA VAL A 131 3.74 8.99 11.43
C VAL A 131 2.91 7.73 11.26
N THR A 132 2.37 7.44 10.07
CA THR A 132 1.65 6.17 9.85
C THR A 132 2.56 4.96 9.93
N LEU A 133 3.77 5.04 9.37
CA LEU A 133 4.75 3.97 9.49
C LEU A 133 5.14 3.72 10.95
N LEU A 134 5.32 4.79 11.73
CA LEU A 134 5.59 4.70 13.17
C LEU A 134 4.43 4.08 13.95
N PHE A 135 3.19 4.50 13.68
CA PHE A 135 2.02 3.90 14.32
C PHE A 135 1.89 2.41 14.01
N TYR A 136 2.21 2.01 12.77
CA TYR A 136 2.27 0.61 12.41
C TYR A 136 3.40 -0.15 13.15
N ALA A 137 4.61 0.40 13.19
CA ALA A 137 5.72 -0.20 13.91
C ALA A 137 5.44 -0.36 15.42
N ILE A 138 4.77 0.62 16.02
CA ILE A 138 4.32 0.57 17.42
C ILE A 138 3.27 -0.53 17.58
N SER A 139 2.27 -0.61 16.69
CA SER A 139 1.18 -1.57 16.85
C SER A 139 1.63 -3.02 16.79
N ILE A 140 2.70 -3.34 16.05
CA ILE A 140 3.34 -4.67 16.06
C ILE A 140 3.69 -5.10 17.49
N ALA A 141 4.24 -4.20 18.32
CA ALA A 141 4.60 -4.49 19.70
C ALA A 141 3.39 -4.66 20.63
N PHE A 142 2.26 -4.03 20.32
CA PHE A 142 1.04 -4.07 21.13
C PHE A 142 0.06 -5.19 20.72
N LEU A 143 0.34 -5.90 19.63
CA LEU A 143 -0.54 -6.92 19.05
C LEU A 143 0.14 -8.32 18.98
N PRO A 144 0.52 -8.91 20.13
CA PRO A 144 1.24 -10.19 20.17
C PRO A 144 0.40 -11.38 19.69
N GLU A 145 -0.94 -11.24 19.64
CA GLU A 145 -1.83 -12.27 19.08
C GLU A 145 -1.62 -12.46 17.56
N TYR A 146 -1.17 -11.40 16.87
CA TYR A 146 -0.99 -11.41 15.42
C TYR A 146 0.47 -11.41 14.97
N PHE A 147 1.37 -10.86 15.80
CA PHE A 147 2.79 -10.72 15.48
C PHE A 147 3.66 -11.42 16.52
N ASP A 148 4.44 -12.41 16.10
CA ASP A 148 5.59 -12.88 16.90
C ASP A 148 6.75 -11.88 16.75
N LEU A 149 7.04 -11.15 17.83
CA LEU A 149 8.11 -10.16 17.87
C LEU A 149 9.49 -10.76 17.58
N SER A 150 9.72 -12.01 18.01
CA SER A 150 10.99 -12.71 17.76
C SER A 150 11.20 -12.93 16.27
N PHE A 151 10.11 -13.27 15.56
CA PHE A 151 10.12 -13.45 14.12
C PHE A 151 10.21 -12.12 13.37
N VAL A 152 9.41 -11.10 13.74
CA VAL A 152 9.36 -9.81 13.04
C VAL A 152 10.70 -9.05 13.12
N LEU A 153 11.41 -9.16 14.24
CA LEU A 153 12.76 -8.57 14.40
C LEU A 153 13.86 -9.38 13.70
N SER A 154 13.55 -10.56 13.16
CA SER A 154 14.53 -11.40 12.50
C SER A 154 14.92 -10.85 11.13
N LEU A 155 16.17 -11.10 10.72
CA LEU A 155 16.62 -10.81 9.36
C LEU A 155 15.78 -11.57 8.31
N ARG A 156 15.26 -12.75 8.67
CA ARG A 156 14.43 -13.57 7.78
C ARG A 156 13.15 -12.86 7.38
N PHE A 157 12.52 -12.19 8.33
CA PHE A 157 11.34 -11.39 8.08
C PHE A 157 11.66 -10.22 7.16
N ALA A 158 12.72 -9.45 7.47
CA ALA A 158 13.08 -8.24 6.74
C ALA A 158 13.34 -8.50 5.24
N TRP A 159 14.13 -9.52 4.88
CA TRP A 159 14.42 -9.79 3.46
C TRP A 159 13.18 -10.31 2.70
N LYS A 160 12.31 -11.10 3.36
CA LYS A 160 11.08 -11.59 2.74
C LYS A 160 10.13 -10.45 2.43
N VAL A 161 9.90 -9.57 3.40
CA VAL A 161 9.06 -8.37 3.23
C VAL A 161 9.67 -7.48 2.14
N ALA A 162 10.97 -7.21 2.19
CA ALA A 162 11.64 -6.39 1.18
C ALA A 162 11.49 -6.98 -0.23
N LEU A 163 11.70 -8.29 -0.40
CA LEU A 163 11.53 -8.96 -1.68
C LEU A 163 10.09 -8.84 -2.20
N ILE A 164 9.10 -9.06 -1.34
CA ILE A 164 7.67 -8.97 -1.71
C ILE A 164 7.34 -7.54 -2.15
N VAL A 165 7.73 -6.55 -1.35
CA VAL A 165 7.49 -5.13 -1.64
C VAL A 165 8.16 -4.73 -2.94
N CYS A 166 9.41 -5.16 -3.19
CA CYS A 166 10.10 -4.90 -4.44
C CYS A 166 9.34 -5.48 -5.64
N VAL A 167 8.89 -6.74 -5.56
CA VAL A 167 8.14 -7.38 -6.63
C VAL A 167 6.79 -6.69 -6.87
N SER A 168 6.10 -6.23 -5.84
CA SER A 168 4.78 -5.60 -5.98
C SER A 168 4.84 -4.13 -6.43
N SER A 169 5.87 -3.38 -6.05
CA SER A 169 5.92 -1.92 -6.26
C SER A 169 6.88 -1.46 -7.37
N VAL A 170 8.03 -2.12 -7.56
CA VAL A 170 9.06 -1.67 -8.53
C VAL A 170 8.55 -1.64 -9.98
N PRO A 171 7.82 -2.66 -10.48
CA PRO A 171 7.31 -2.62 -11.85
C PRO A 171 6.41 -1.42 -12.11
N LEU A 172 5.66 -0.98 -11.10
CA LEU A 172 4.78 0.18 -11.21
C LEU A 172 5.55 1.49 -11.21
N GLY A 173 6.60 1.59 -10.38
CA GLY A 173 7.53 2.71 -10.43
C GLY A 173 8.18 2.86 -11.80
N LEU A 174 8.58 1.75 -12.43
CA LEU A 174 9.20 1.77 -13.77
C LEU A 174 8.24 2.12 -14.90
N ILE A 175 6.95 1.77 -14.79
CA ILE A 175 5.93 2.10 -15.80
C ILE A 175 5.50 3.56 -15.72
N LYS A 176 5.59 4.15 -14.51
CA LYS A 176 5.17 5.52 -14.25
C LYS A 176 6.23 6.57 -14.60
N ILE A 177 7.52 6.19 -14.57
CA ILE A 177 8.65 6.97 -15.12
C ILE A 177 8.59 6.93 -16.65
#